data_AF-A0A954LRU4-F1
#
_entry.id   AF-A0A954LRU4-F1
#
_cell.length_a   1.000
_cell.length_b   1.000
_cell.length_c   1.000
_cell.angle_alpha   90.00
_cell.angle_beta   90.00
_cell.angle_gamma   90.00
#
_symmetry.space_group_name_H-M   'P 1'
#
loop_
_entity.id
_entity.type
_entity.pdbx_description
1 polymer ?
#
loop_
_entity_poly.entity_id
_entity_poly.type
_entity_poly.pdbx_seq_one_letter_code
_entity_poly.pdbx_strand_id
1 'polypeptide(L)'
;GWEFIQKCWRDGEATPKNLAEFLNEFDTADLGEAFGTSIHQADTLADRLRSETSRVNEKKRLLAIRKQLEAERPEWDQRIANCQTELEQVEQEWQKLWHPLGIQPGTPSEMQEWRQAHMSLMTTAKNLHPQRMHLQGLEERIEEHRAQLVSCLESIGAAQELSSKSLAELVEQSQNVLDEMTQRQDQQARLQEEIEKAQKTIPRCEHEIQTAEEELAAWQTQWAVLMEKLGLSTDATANQANAILDTLGQLFGNLREESVLAGRVRAMRDFNTQFEDRVNALVQALNWKTKDLPPIQIVNNLHAELTRTREAAHKLRDVQEEFDRQKQALENHERIIQLAEAEQQQMCVDAGCDHPDQLPQAEKNSARRQELQQDRNELREQIIIDAADASFEEFLKEADAEDTDALSGRLAELDHQVSEVENAS
;
A
#
# COMPACT_ATOMS: atom_id res chain seq x y z
N GLY A 1 -57.78 22.42 -158.95
CA GLY A 1 -58.19 21.02 -158.83
C GLY A 1 -59.70 20.87 -158.87
N TRP A 2 -60.35 20.76 -157.72
CA TRP A 2 -61.78 20.37 -157.61
C TRP A 2 -62.78 21.26 -158.37
N GLU A 3 -62.68 22.60 -158.28
CA GLU A 3 -63.55 23.51 -159.04
C GLU A 3 -63.42 23.35 -160.55
N PHE A 4 -62.26 22.89 -161.04
CA PHE A 4 -62.02 22.67 -162.46
C PHE A 4 -62.71 21.39 -162.95
N ILE A 5 -62.63 20.31 -162.15
CA ILE A 5 -63.39 19.08 -162.36
C ILE A 5 -64.90 19.38 -162.36
N GLN A 6 -65.34 20.23 -161.43
CA GLN A 6 -66.74 20.61 -161.29
C GLN A 6 -67.25 21.43 -162.48
N LYS A 7 -66.48 22.39 -162.99
CA LYS A 7 -66.83 23.18 -164.19
C LYS A 7 -66.87 22.34 -165.47
N CYS A 8 -65.94 21.40 -165.64
CA CYS A 8 -65.94 20.49 -166.80
C CYS A 8 -67.16 19.55 -166.83
N TRP A 9 -67.65 19.12 -165.66
CA TRP A 9 -68.74 18.15 -165.58
C TRP A 9 -70.14 18.78 -165.61
N ARG A 10 -70.31 20.04 -165.18
CA ARG A 10 -71.64 20.66 -165.00
C ARG A 10 -72.11 21.60 -166.11
N ASP A 11 -71.22 22.41 -166.69
CA ASP A 11 -71.63 23.53 -167.55
C ASP A 11 -71.30 23.33 -169.04
N GLY A 12 -70.68 22.21 -169.43
CA GLY A 12 -70.44 21.84 -170.83
C GLY A 12 -69.49 22.74 -171.64
N GLU A 13 -69.11 23.91 -171.11
CA GLU A 13 -68.11 24.79 -171.69
C GLU A 13 -66.71 24.43 -171.20
N ALA A 14 -66.17 23.33 -171.74
CA ALA A 14 -64.74 23.08 -171.67
C ALA A 14 -64.08 23.75 -172.88
N THR A 15 -63.40 24.88 -172.66
CA THR A 15 -62.43 25.34 -173.66
C THR A 15 -61.21 24.41 -173.62
N PRO A 16 -60.82 23.75 -174.72
CA PRO A 16 -59.82 22.67 -174.74
C PRO A 16 -58.44 23.04 -174.17
N LYS A 17 -58.15 24.34 -174.08
CA LYS A 17 -56.85 24.86 -173.66
C LYS A 17 -56.60 24.65 -172.16
N ASN A 18 -57.63 24.82 -171.32
CA ASN A 18 -57.45 24.78 -169.87
C ASN A 18 -57.39 23.34 -169.32
N LEU A 19 -57.98 22.37 -170.02
CA LEU A 19 -58.00 20.96 -169.61
C LEU A 19 -56.64 20.27 -169.89
N ALA A 20 -56.01 20.63 -171.01
CA ALA A 20 -54.66 20.19 -171.34
C ALA A 20 -53.61 20.76 -170.36
N GLU A 21 -53.77 22.01 -169.91
CA GLU A 21 -52.86 22.62 -168.94
C GLU A 21 -52.89 21.91 -167.58
N PHE A 22 -54.08 21.55 -167.07
CA PHE A 22 -54.19 20.89 -165.76
C PHE A 22 -53.70 19.43 -165.78
N LEU A 23 -53.91 18.71 -166.89
CA LEU A 23 -53.43 17.33 -167.02
C LEU A 23 -51.91 17.28 -167.29
N ASN A 24 -51.35 18.27 -167.99
CA ASN A 24 -49.90 18.41 -168.17
C ASN A 24 -49.17 18.68 -166.85
N GLU A 25 -49.81 19.37 -165.90
CA GLU A 25 -49.17 19.76 -164.64
C GLU A 25 -48.93 18.55 -163.72
N PHE A 26 -49.74 17.50 -163.87
CA PHE A 26 -49.59 16.25 -163.12
C PHE A 26 -49.16 15.07 -164.01
N ASP A 27 -48.91 15.35 -165.30
CA ASP A 27 -48.41 14.42 -166.33
C ASP A 27 -49.27 13.13 -166.45
N THR A 28 -50.58 13.27 -166.31
CA THR A 28 -51.55 12.16 -166.32
C THR A 28 -52.73 12.49 -167.22
N ALA A 29 -53.18 11.54 -168.05
CA ALA A 29 -54.34 11.74 -168.93
C ALA A 29 -55.70 11.59 -168.22
N ASP A 30 -55.72 11.05 -167.00
CA ASP A 30 -56.92 10.85 -166.20
C ASP A 30 -57.04 11.87 -165.06
N LEU A 31 -58.21 12.51 -165.00
CA LEU A 31 -58.52 13.61 -164.11
C LEU A 31 -58.58 13.17 -162.63
N GLY A 32 -58.91 11.91 -162.36
CA GLY A 32 -59.02 11.34 -161.01
C GLY A 32 -57.66 11.14 -160.32
N GLU A 33 -56.66 10.62 -161.05
CA GLU A 33 -55.30 10.43 -160.54
C GLU A 33 -54.56 11.75 -160.31
N ALA A 34 -54.74 12.72 -161.23
CA ALA A 34 -54.24 14.08 -161.05
C ALA A 34 -54.77 14.70 -159.73
N PHE A 35 -56.04 14.45 -159.40
CA PHE A 35 -56.65 14.97 -158.18
C PHE A 35 -56.13 14.29 -156.90
N GLY A 36 -55.99 12.96 -156.89
CA GLY A 36 -55.44 12.23 -155.73
C GLY A 36 -53.99 12.63 -155.42
N THR A 37 -53.17 12.78 -156.45
CA THR A 37 -51.77 13.23 -156.33
C THR A 37 -51.69 14.67 -155.82
N SER A 38 -52.61 15.53 -156.28
CA SER A 38 -52.74 16.91 -155.79
C SER A 38 -53.07 16.98 -154.30
N ILE A 39 -53.91 16.07 -153.77
CA ILE A 39 -54.24 16.04 -152.33
C ILE A 39 -53.04 15.57 -151.49
N HIS A 40 -52.33 14.51 -151.88
CA HIS A 40 -51.17 14.04 -151.13
C HIS A 40 -50.03 15.08 -151.12
N GLN A 41 -49.81 15.76 -152.24
CA GLN A 41 -48.87 16.88 -152.29
C GLN A 41 -49.32 18.02 -151.37
N ALA A 42 -50.63 18.32 -151.30
CA ALA A 42 -51.17 19.34 -150.40
C ALA A 42 -51.00 18.97 -148.91
N ASP A 43 -51.19 17.70 -148.54
CA ASP A 43 -51.05 17.23 -147.16
C ASP A 43 -49.58 17.22 -146.71
N THR A 44 -48.68 16.74 -147.58
CA THR A 44 -47.23 16.79 -147.33
C THR A 44 -46.73 18.25 -147.24
N LEU A 45 -47.30 19.15 -148.05
CA LEU A 45 -47.05 20.59 -147.93
C LEU A 45 -47.57 21.15 -146.61
N ALA A 46 -48.75 20.71 -146.14
CA ALA A 46 -49.34 21.15 -144.88
C ALA A 46 -48.52 20.70 -143.66
N ASP A 47 -48.05 19.45 -143.62
CA ASP A 47 -47.20 18.94 -142.54
C ASP A 47 -45.83 19.60 -142.54
N ARG A 48 -45.24 19.78 -143.72
CA ARG A 48 -43.97 20.51 -143.86
C ARG A 48 -44.14 21.96 -143.41
N LEU A 49 -45.22 22.62 -143.81
CA LEU A 49 -45.58 23.97 -143.36
C LEU A 49 -45.71 23.99 -141.83
N ARG A 50 -46.33 22.98 -141.21
CA ARG A 50 -46.52 22.93 -139.75
C ARG A 50 -45.19 22.75 -139.00
N SER A 51 -44.32 21.86 -139.47
CA SER A 51 -42.98 21.67 -138.88
C SER A 51 -42.07 22.89 -139.06
N GLU A 52 -42.10 23.50 -140.24
CA GLU A 52 -41.36 24.73 -140.53
C GLU A 52 -41.94 25.91 -139.75
N THR A 53 -43.26 25.96 -139.55
CA THR A 53 -43.91 26.96 -138.69
C THR A 53 -43.47 26.80 -137.23
N SER A 54 -43.41 25.57 -136.70
CA SER A 54 -42.89 25.34 -135.34
C SER A 54 -41.42 25.71 -135.20
N ARG A 55 -40.58 25.36 -136.18
CA ARG A 55 -39.15 25.76 -136.21
C ARG A 55 -38.98 27.27 -136.29
N VAL A 56 -39.77 27.94 -137.12
CA VAL A 56 -39.76 29.40 -137.25
C VAL A 56 -40.26 30.06 -135.95
N ASN A 57 -41.27 29.51 -135.29
CA ASN A 57 -41.76 30.02 -134.01
C ASN A 57 -40.71 29.86 -132.89
N GLU A 58 -40.04 28.71 -132.80
CA GLU A 58 -38.98 28.50 -131.81
C GLU A 58 -37.75 29.39 -132.10
N LYS A 59 -37.37 29.53 -133.37
CA LYS A 59 -36.33 30.48 -133.79
C LYS A 59 -36.71 31.92 -133.42
N LYS A 60 -37.96 32.33 -133.65
CA LYS A 60 -38.47 33.65 -133.25
C LYS A 60 -38.43 33.84 -131.73
N ARG A 61 -38.81 32.81 -130.96
CA ARG A 61 -38.74 32.83 -129.49
C ARG A 61 -37.30 32.97 -128.99
N LEU A 62 -36.38 32.15 -129.49
CA LEU A 62 -34.96 32.21 -129.10
C LEU A 62 -34.30 33.53 -129.52
N LEU A 63 -34.65 34.07 -130.69
CA LEU A 63 -34.19 35.40 -131.11
C LEU A 63 -34.76 36.51 -130.23
N ALA A 64 -36.01 36.39 -129.78
CA ALA A 64 -36.60 37.33 -128.83
C ALA A 64 -35.91 37.27 -127.46
N ILE A 65 -35.65 36.06 -126.93
CA ILE A 65 -34.91 35.86 -125.67
C ILE A 65 -33.48 36.40 -125.80
N ARG A 66 -32.78 36.09 -126.89
CA ARG A 66 -31.43 36.62 -127.15
C ARG A 66 -31.44 38.14 -127.20
N LYS A 67 -32.39 38.74 -127.91
CA LYS A 67 -32.52 40.20 -128.00
C LYS A 67 -32.84 40.82 -126.64
N GLN A 68 -33.66 40.16 -125.82
CA GLN A 68 -33.94 40.58 -124.45
C GLN A 68 -32.68 40.53 -123.57
N LEU A 69 -31.95 39.41 -123.57
CA LEU A 69 -30.71 39.26 -122.80
C LEU A 69 -29.61 40.20 -123.27
N GLU A 70 -29.50 40.44 -124.58
CA GLU A 70 -28.57 41.44 -125.14
C GLU A 70 -28.96 42.87 -124.74
N ALA A 71 -30.26 43.16 -124.58
CA ALA A 71 -30.74 44.44 -124.07
C ALA A 71 -30.54 44.61 -122.55
N GLU A 72 -30.60 43.52 -121.78
CA GLU A 72 -30.36 43.52 -120.32
C GLU A 72 -28.85 43.52 -119.97
N ARG A 73 -27.98 43.01 -120.85
CA ARG A 73 -26.52 42.98 -120.65
C ARG A 73 -25.88 44.33 -120.27
N PRO A 74 -26.16 45.46 -120.96
CA PRO A 74 -25.58 46.74 -120.58
C PRO A 74 -26.02 47.21 -119.19
N GLU A 75 -27.22 46.83 -118.72
CA GLU A 75 -27.66 47.14 -117.35
C GLU A 75 -26.80 46.40 -116.32
N TRP A 76 -26.50 45.12 -116.56
CA TRP A 76 -25.63 44.33 -115.69
C TRP A 76 -24.17 44.77 -115.74
N ASP A 77 -23.64 45.07 -116.93
CA ASP A 77 -22.28 45.61 -117.08
C ASP A 77 -22.17 46.96 -116.34
N GLN A 78 -23.19 47.82 -116.43
CA GLN A 78 -23.24 49.07 -115.68
C GLN A 78 -23.32 48.83 -114.16
N ARG A 79 -24.09 47.84 -113.69
CA ARG A 79 -24.13 47.47 -112.27
C ARG A 79 -22.77 46.99 -111.77
N ILE A 80 -22.07 46.16 -112.54
CA ILE A 80 -20.72 45.68 -112.19
C ILE A 80 -19.75 46.86 -112.12
N ALA A 81 -19.77 47.74 -113.12
CA ALA A 81 -18.91 48.92 -113.14
C ALA A 81 -19.18 49.86 -111.95
N ASN A 82 -20.47 50.07 -111.60
CA ASN A 82 -20.85 50.86 -110.42
C ASN A 82 -20.33 50.20 -109.13
N CYS A 83 -20.53 48.88 -108.95
CA CYS A 83 -20.04 48.16 -107.78
C CYS A 83 -18.51 48.17 -107.67
N GLN A 84 -17.79 48.08 -108.80
CA GLN A 84 -16.33 48.20 -108.81
C GLN A 84 -15.88 49.60 -108.41
N THR A 85 -16.55 50.64 -108.92
CA THR A 85 -16.25 52.03 -108.56
C THR A 85 -16.53 52.27 -107.07
N GLU A 86 -17.63 51.75 -106.55
CA GLU A 86 -17.96 51.82 -105.12
C GLU A 86 -16.93 51.06 -104.26
N LEU A 87 -16.48 49.88 -104.70
CA LEU A 87 -15.44 49.11 -104.02
C LEU A 87 -14.12 49.89 -103.97
N GLU A 88 -13.66 50.43 -105.10
CA GLU A 88 -12.44 51.24 -105.18
C GLU A 88 -12.52 52.48 -104.28
N GLN A 89 -13.68 53.13 -104.22
CA GLN A 89 -13.91 54.26 -103.31
C GLN A 89 -13.79 53.85 -101.85
N VAL A 90 -14.44 52.74 -101.45
CA VAL A 90 -14.38 52.23 -100.07
C VAL A 90 -12.96 51.78 -99.71
N GLU A 91 -12.23 51.16 -100.63
CA GLU A 91 -10.82 50.78 -100.41
C GLU A 91 -9.90 52.00 -100.24
N GLN A 92 -10.10 53.05 -101.04
CA GLN A 92 -9.36 54.31 -100.89
C GLN A 92 -9.68 55.02 -99.59
N GLU A 93 -10.96 55.06 -99.20
CA GLU A 93 -11.38 55.62 -97.91
C GLU A 93 -10.80 54.81 -96.73
N TRP A 94 -10.81 53.48 -96.83
CA TRP A 94 -10.19 52.60 -95.86
C TRP A 94 -8.69 52.91 -95.73
N GLN A 95 -7.93 52.93 -96.82
CA GLN A 95 -6.51 53.26 -96.78
C GLN A 95 -6.23 54.67 -96.20
N LYS A 96 -7.06 55.67 -96.54
CA LYS A 96 -6.94 57.03 -95.99
C LYS A 96 -7.08 57.09 -94.48
N LEU A 97 -7.92 56.25 -93.87
CA LEU A 97 -8.08 56.21 -92.41
C LEU A 97 -6.81 55.73 -91.69
N TRP A 98 -6.02 54.85 -92.32
CA TRP A 98 -4.81 54.27 -91.75
C TRP A 98 -3.53 55.01 -92.14
N HIS A 99 -3.55 55.80 -93.22
CA HIS A 99 -2.39 56.54 -93.72
C HIS A 99 -1.71 57.45 -92.67
N PRO A 100 -2.44 58.23 -91.83
CA PRO A 100 -1.82 59.04 -90.77
C PRO A 100 -1.09 58.21 -89.71
N LEU A 101 -1.46 56.94 -89.54
CA LEU A 101 -0.86 56.01 -88.58
C LEU A 101 0.38 55.31 -89.16
N GLY A 102 0.67 55.47 -90.47
CA GLY A 102 1.78 54.80 -91.14
C GLY A 102 1.62 53.28 -91.26
N ILE A 103 0.42 52.76 -91.04
CA ILE A 103 0.11 51.33 -91.10
C ILE A 103 -0.54 51.03 -92.45
N GLN A 104 -0.06 50.00 -93.13
CA GLN A 104 -0.73 49.48 -94.32
C GLN A 104 -1.87 48.56 -93.86
N PRO A 105 -3.15 48.92 -94.09
CA PRO A 105 -4.24 48.13 -93.55
C PRO A 105 -4.42 46.84 -94.34
N GLY A 106 -4.64 45.75 -93.61
CA GLY A 106 -5.11 44.49 -94.18
C GLY A 106 -6.60 44.53 -94.49
N THR A 107 -7.21 43.35 -94.56
CA THR A 107 -8.67 43.23 -94.69
C THR A 107 -9.39 43.79 -93.44
N PRO A 108 -10.65 44.23 -93.55
CA PRO A 108 -11.41 44.71 -92.40
C PRO A 108 -11.44 43.74 -91.22
N SER A 109 -11.46 42.43 -91.47
CA SER A 109 -11.43 41.39 -90.43
C SER A 109 -10.08 41.36 -89.68
N GLU A 110 -8.97 41.38 -90.41
CA GLU A 110 -7.62 41.41 -89.81
C GLU A 110 -7.40 42.69 -88.99
N MET A 111 -7.91 43.82 -89.46
CA MET A 111 -7.80 45.08 -88.73
C MET A 111 -8.71 45.14 -87.50
N GLN A 112 -9.79 44.37 -87.45
CA GLN A 112 -10.59 44.19 -86.24
C GLN A 112 -9.82 43.42 -85.16
N GLU A 113 -9.14 42.33 -85.54
CA GLU A 113 -8.27 41.58 -84.63
C GLU A 113 -7.07 42.42 -84.18
N TRP A 114 -6.43 43.14 -85.09
CA TRP A 114 -5.36 44.09 -84.78
C TRP A 114 -5.82 45.13 -83.75
N ARG A 115 -7.02 45.70 -83.93
CA ARG A 115 -7.58 46.68 -83.00
C ARG A 115 -7.79 46.09 -81.61
N GLN A 116 -8.28 44.86 -81.52
CA GLN A 116 -8.45 44.17 -80.23
C GLN A 116 -7.09 43.92 -79.54
N ALA A 117 -6.09 43.45 -80.29
CA ALA A 117 -4.74 43.26 -79.77
C ALA A 117 -4.13 44.58 -79.30
N HIS A 118 -4.24 45.64 -80.09
CA HIS A 118 -3.78 46.99 -79.73
C HIS A 118 -4.49 47.53 -78.47
N MET A 119 -5.81 47.33 -78.35
CA MET A 119 -6.56 47.71 -77.15
C MET A 119 -6.07 46.96 -75.91
N SER A 120 -5.77 45.66 -76.02
CA SER A 120 -5.23 44.85 -74.92
C SER A 120 -3.81 45.27 -74.51
N LEU A 121 -2.97 45.64 -75.48
CA LEU A 121 -1.63 46.16 -75.21
C LEU A 121 -1.71 47.53 -74.53
N MET A 122 -2.63 48.39 -74.98
CA MET A 122 -2.86 49.70 -74.37
C MET A 122 -3.37 49.60 -72.94
N THR A 123 -4.28 48.67 -72.62
CA THR A 123 -4.70 48.44 -71.22
C THR A 123 -3.55 47.91 -70.37
N THR A 124 -2.74 46.99 -70.91
CA THR A 124 -1.57 46.46 -70.20
C THR A 124 -0.53 47.56 -69.93
N ALA A 125 -0.23 48.40 -70.92
CA ALA A 125 0.67 49.55 -70.77
C ALA A 125 0.14 50.59 -69.77
N LYS A 126 -1.17 50.88 -69.80
CA LYS A 126 -1.82 51.75 -68.81
C LYS A 126 -1.72 51.21 -67.38
N ASN A 127 -1.75 49.89 -67.19
CA ASN A 127 -1.62 49.26 -65.88
C ASN A 127 -0.15 49.16 -65.39
N LEU A 128 0.80 49.13 -66.32
CA LEU A 128 2.23 49.03 -66.00
C LEU A 128 2.77 50.29 -65.32
N HIS A 129 2.34 51.48 -65.76
CA HIS A 129 2.79 52.74 -65.18
C HIS A 129 2.43 52.88 -63.68
N PRO A 130 1.17 52.71 -63.22
CA PRO A 130 0.83 52.80 -61.80
C PRO A 130 1.51 51.70 -60.99
N GLN A 131 1.72 50.50 -61.54
CA GLN A 131 2.48 49.45 -60.86
C GLN A 131 3.95 49.84 -60.65
N ARG A 132 4.60 50.45 -61.66
CA ARG A 132 5.96 50.97 -61.52
C ARG A 132 6.05 52.10 -60.49
N MET A 133 5.09 53.03 -60.52
CA MET A 133 5.02 54.09 -59.52
C MET A 133 4.81 53.54 -58.10
N HIS A 134 4.01 52.48 -57.97
CA HIS A 134 3.80 51.81 -56.69
C HIS A 134 5.07 51.12 -56.18
N LEU A 135 5.80 50.40 -57.06
CA LEU A 135 7.09 49.78 -56.71
C LEU A 135 8.11 50.83 -56.28
N GLN A 136 8.26 51.91 -57.05
CA GLN A 136 9.16 53.01 -56.68
C GLN A 136 8.79 53.61 -55.32
N GLY A 137 7.49 53.84 -55.05
CA GLY A 137 7.04 54.33 -53.77
C GLY A 137 7.28 53.36 -52.60
N LEU A 138 7.27 52.04 -52.85
CA LEU A 138 7.66 51.05 -51.84
C LEU A 138 9.18 51.06 -51.60
N GLU A 139 9.99 51.17 -52.66
CA GLU A 139 11.45 51.29 -52.55
C GLU A 139 11.86 52.54 -51.76
N GLU A 140 11.27 53.70 -52.06
CA GLU A 140 11.51 54.94 -51.33
C GLU A 140 11.16 54.82 -49.83
N ARG A 141 10.03 54.18 -49.49
CA ARG A 141 9.64 53.93 -48.10
C ARG A 141 10.56 52.95 -47.39
N ILE A 142 11.04 51.91 -48.08
CA ILE A 142 12.01 50.96 -47.53
C ILE A 142 13.31 51.69 -47.19
N GLU A 143 13.80 52.53 -48.09
CA GLU A 143 14.99 53.35 -47.89
C GLU A 143 14.82 54.34 -46.73
N GLU A 144 13.67 55.01 -46.63
CA GLU A 144 13.35 55.92 -45.53
C GLU A 144 13.38 55.21 -44.17
N HIS A 145 12.68 54.07 -44.04
CA HIS A 145 12.68 53.29 -42.80
C HIS A 145 14.05 52.71 -42.50
N ARG A 146 14.82 52.31 -43.52
CA ARG A 146 16.19 51.85 -43.36
C ARG A 146 17.04 52.96 -42.74
N ALA A 147 17.00 54.17 -43.30
CA ALA A 147 17.75 55.31 -42.79
C ALA A 147 17.36 55.68 -41.35
N GLN A 148 16.06 55.63 -41.01
CA GLN A 148 15.57 55.87 -39.65
C GLN A 148 16.12 54.83 -38.66
N LEU A 149 16.03 53.54 -38.99
CA LEU A 149 16.53 52.47 -38.12
C LEU A 149 18.05 52.51 -37.96
N VAL A 150 18.80 52.77 -39.03
CA VAL A 150 20.26 52.94 -38.97
C VAL A 150 20.61 54.09 -38.01
N SER A 151 19.97 55.25 -38.15
CA SER A 151 20.19 56.40 -37.27
C SER A 151 19.88 56.09 -35.79
N CYS A 152 18.77 55.40 -35.52
CA CYS A 152 18.43 54.97 -34.17
C CYS A 152 19.48 53.99 -33.60
N LEU A 153 19.90 52.99 -34.37
CA LEU A 153 20.89 52.01 -33.93
C LEU A 153 22.27 52.65 -33.72
N GLU A 154 22.66 53.60 -34.57
CA GLU A 154 23.89 54.39 -34.40
C GLU A 154 23.85 55.23 -33.12
N SER A 155 22.72 55.87 -32.82
CA SER A 155 22.55 56.68 -31.59
C SER A 155 22.71 55.86 -30.29
N ILE A 156 22.40 54.56 -30.36
CA ILE A 156 22.51 53.61 -29.25
C ILE A 156 23.91 52.95 -29.21
N GLY A 157 24.77 53.21 -30.20
CA GLY A 157 26.11 52.64 -30.30
C GLY A 157 26.14 51.23 -30.92
N ALA A 158 25.04 50.77 -31.53
CA ALA A 158 24.95 49.48 -32.22
C ALA A 158 25.39 49.56 -33.70
N ALA A 159 26.43 50.36 -33.98
CA ALA A 159 26.75 50.87 -35.33
C ALA A 159 27.51 49.91 -36.27
N GLN A 160 27.51 48.59 -36.03
CA GLN A 160 28.31 47.66 -36.83
C GLN A 160 27.59 47.18 -38.09
N GLU A 161 28.12 47.59 -39.26
CA GLU A 161 27.74 47.11 -40.59
C GLU A 161 26.24 47.28 -40.92
N LEU A 162 25.66 48.44 -40.59
CA LEU A 162 24.24 48.71 -40.74
C LEU A 162 23.84 49.14 -42.17
N SER A 163 24.76 49.77 -42.91
CA SER A 163 24.45 50.43 -44.19
C SER A 163 24.20 49.46 -45.36
N SER A 164 24.70 48.23 -45.29
CA SER A 164 24.54 47.19 -46.31
C SER A 164 23.38 46.23 -46.05
N LYS A 165 22.71 46.34 -44.90
CA LYS A 165 21.68 45.41 -44.47
C LYS A 165 20.31 45.76 -45.07
N SER A 166 19.50 44.74 -45.31
CA SER A 166 18.10 44.92 -45.71
C SER A 166 17.26 45.46 -44.55
N LEU A 167 16.08 46.02 -44.85
CA LEU A 167 15.15 46.49 -43.82
C LEU A 167 14.78 45.37 -42.83
N ALA A 168 14.59 44.15 -43.31
CA ALA A 168 14.25 43.00 -42.46
C ALA A 168 15.37 42.67 -41.45
N GLU A 169 16.63 42.67 -41.91
CA GLU A 169 17.80 42.42 -41.06
C GLU A 169 17.99 43.53 -40.00
N LEU A 170 17.70 44.78 -40.36
CA LEU A 170 17.73 45.90 -39.40
C LEU A 170 16.62 45.81 -38.37
N VAL A 171 15.42 45.37 -38.76
CA VAL A 171 14.31 45.15 -37.81
C VAL A 171 14.69 44.06 -36.81
N GLU A 172 15.22 42.93 -37.28
CA GLU A 172 15.69 41.85 -36.41
C GLU A 172 16.78 42.31 -35.44
N GLN A 173 17.77 43.06 -35.93
CA GLN A 173 18.82 43.62 -35.06
C GLN A 173 18.26 44.64 -34.06
N SER A 174 17.34 45.49 -34.48
CA SER A 174 16.69 46.44 -33.57
C SER A 174 15.89 45.75 -32.47
N GLN A 175 15.21 44.63 -32.79
CA GLN A 175 14.50 43.83 -31.80
C GLN A 175 15.48 43.20 -30.81
N ASN A 176 16.59 42.61 -31.29
CA ASN A 176 17.60 42.03 -30.41
C ASN A 176 18.21 43.08 -29.46
N VAL A 177 18.51 44.28 -29.97
CA VAL A 177 19.01 45.40 -29.14
C VAL A 177 17.97 45.83 -28.10
N LEU A 178 16.69 45.92 -28.48
CA LEU A 178 15.61 46.26 -27.54
C LEU A 178 15.44 45.20 -26.45
N ASP A 179 15.51 43.92 -26.83
CA ASP A 179 15.41 42.79 -25.89
C ASP A 179 16.59 42.80 -24.91
N GLU A 180 17.82 43.04 -25.38
CA GLU A 180 18.99 43.21 -24.52
C GLU A 180 18.85 44.42 -23.58
N MET A 181 18.37 45.55 -24.07
CA MET A 181 18.15 46.75 -23.26
C MET A 181 17.11 46.51 -22.17
N THR A 182 16.02 45.83 -22.50
CA THR A 182 14.94 45.51 -21.56
C THR A 182 15.44 44.52 -20.50
N GLN A 183 16.19 43.49 -20.90
CA GLN A 183 16.84 42.58 -19.95
C GLN A 183 17.80 43.29 -19.00
N ARG A 184 18.62 44.23 -19.51
CA ARG A 184 19.52 45.04 -18.67
C ARG A 184 18.74 45.93 -17.71
N GLN A 185 17.64 46.53 -18.16
CA GLN A 185 16.78 47.35 -17.31
C GLN A 185 16.10 46.54 -16.20
N ASP A 186 15.59 45.36 -16.52
CA ASP A 186 15.00 44.44 -15.53
C ASP A 186 16.04 43.97 -14.51
N GLN A 187 17.26 43.64 -14.97
CA GLN A 187 18.37 43.27 -14.08
C GLN A 187 18.76 44.42 -13.16
N GLN A 188 18.83 45.65 -13.69
CA GLN A 188 19.10 46.84 -12.88
C GLN A 188 18.03 47.06 -11.82
N ALA A 189 16.75 46.92 -12.18
CA ALA A 189 15.64 47.07 -11.23
C ALA A 189 15.69 46.01 -10.11
N ARG A 190 15.99 44.74 -10.44
CA ARG A 190 16.15 43.67 -9.45
C ARG A 190 17.32 43.93 -8.49
N LEU A 191 18.48 44.31 -9.02
CA LEU A 191 19.66 44.63 -8.20
C LEU A 191 19.39 45.83 -7.29
N GLN A 192 18.66 46.83 -7.78
CA GLN A 192 18.25 47.98 -6.98
C GLN A 192 17.33 47.56 -5.83
N GLU A 193 16.35 46.67 -6.08
CA GLU A 193 15.48 46.14 -5.03
C GLU A 193 16.25 45.31 -4.00
N GLU A 194 17.24 44.52 -4.43
CA GLU A 194 18.12 43.76 -3.53
C GLU A 194 18.98 44.68 -2.66
N ILE A 195 19.54 45.75 -3.23
CA ILE A 195 20.28 46.78 -2.49
C ILE A 195 19.38 47.43 -1.45
N GLU A 196 18.16 47.83 -1.82
CA GLU A 196 17.21 48.44 -0.88
C GLU A 196 16.80 47.48 0.25
N LYS A 197 16.58 46.20 -0.07
CA LYS A 197 16.31 45.16 0.94
C LYS A 197 17.49 44.99 1.89
N ALA A 198 18.71 44.88 1.37
CA ALA A 198 19.92 44.76 2.17
C ALA A 198 20.10 45.99 3.08
N GLN A 199 19.96 47.19 2.53
CA GLN A 199 20.04 48.45 3.29
C GLN A 199 19.01 48.52 4.42
N LYS A 200 17.78 48.03 4.21
CA LYS A 200 16.76 47.96 5.27
C LYS A 200 17.11 46.94 6.37
N THR A 201 17.90 45.91 6.07
CA THR A 201 18.30 44.89 7.07
C THR A 201 19.50 45.30 7.92
N ILE A 202 20.41 46.12 7.39
CA ILE A 202 21.60 46.62 8.11
C ILE A 202 21.27 47.17 9.51
N PRO A 203 20.33 48.13 9.69
CA PRO A 203 20.09 48.72 11.00
C PRO A 203 19.56 47.72 12.03
N ARG A 204 18.82 46.69 11.58
CA ARG A 204 18.37 45.61 12.47
C ARG A 204 19.56 44.79 12.96
N CYS A 205 20.44 44.39 12.06
CA CYS A 205 21.64 43.62 12.40
C CYS A 205 22.60 44.44 13.28
N GLU A 206 22.78 45.73 13.00
CA GLU A 206 23.58 46.64 13.84
C GLU A 206 22.99 46.75 15.25
N HIS A 207 21.67 46.88 15.37
CA HIS A 207 21.00 46.89 16.67
C HIS A 207 21.16 45.56 17.42
N GLU A 208 21.00 44.42 16.74
CA GLU A 208 21.21 43.09 17.33
C GLU A 208 22.65 42.93 17.85
N ILE A 209 23.66 43.37 17.09
CA ILE A 209 25.07 43.36 17.52
C ILE A 209 25.23 44.25 18.76
N GLN A 210 24.72 45.48 18.74
CA GLN A 210 24.83 46.40 19.88
C GLN A 210 24.20 45.80 21.13
N THR A 211 23.00 45.23 21.03
CA THR A 211 22.32 44.60 22.17
C THR A 211 23.12 43.41 22.73
N ALA A 212 23.69 42.57 21.87
CA ALA A 212 24.51 41.44 22.29
C ALA A 212 25.82 41.88 22.97
N GLU A 213 26.44 42.96 22.48
CA GLU A 213 27.63 43.56 23.11
C GLU A 213 27.32 44.16 24.48
N GLU A 214 26.18 44.85 24.63
CA GLU A 214 25.70 45.38 25.91
C GLU A 214 25.40 44.25 26.91
N GLU A 215 24.72 43.19 26.48
CA GLU A 215 24.44 42.01 27.30
C GLU A 215 25.73 41.29 27.73
N LEU A 216 26.70 41.14 26.81
CA LEU A 216 27.99 40.53 27.11
C LEU A 216 28.77 41.36 28.13
N ALA A 217 28.81 42.68 27.98
CA ALA A 217 29.50 43.57 28.92
C ALA A 217 28.85 43.53 30.31
N ALA A 218 27.51 43.53 30.37
CA ALA A 218 26.77 43.39 31.61
C ALA A 218 27.05 42.03 32.28
N TRP A 219 27.06 40.95 31.51
CA TRP A 219 27.39 39.62 31.99
C TRP A 219 28.84 39.53 32.50
N GLN A 220 29.82 40.07 31.79
CA GLN A 220 31.23 40.11 32.21
C GLN A 220 31.40 40.87 33.53
N THR A 221 30.67 41.96 33.71
CA THR A 221 30.69 42.72 34.97
C THR A 221 30.15 41.89 36.13
N GLN A 222 29.02 41.21 35.94
CA GLN A 222 28.45 40.32 36.96
C GLN A 222 29.38 39.13 37.25
N TRP A 223 29.98 38.55 36.20
CA TRP A 223 30.92 37.45 36.30
C TRP A 223 32.15 37.84 37.14
N ALA A 224 32.75 39.00 36.89
CA ALA A 224 33.89 39.50 37.64
C ALA A 224 33.61 39.61 39.15
N VAL A 225 32.43 40.13 39.53
CA VAL A 225 32.00 40.23 40.93
C VAL A 225 31.86 38.85 41.58
N LEU A 226 31.36 37.85 40.85
CA LEU A 226 31.24 36.49 41.36
C LEU A 226 32.60 35.78 41.47
N MET A 227 33.50 36.02 40.51
CA MET A 227 34.85 35.45 40.55
C MET A 227 35.66 36.01 41.72
N GLU A 228 35.53 37.31 42.02
CA GLU A 228 36.17 37.92 43.18
C GLU A 228 35.70 37.28 44.49
N LYS A 229 34.40 36.97 44.63
CA LYS A 229 33.85 36.25 45.80
C LYS A 229 34.41 34.83 45.94
N LEU A 230 34.74 34.18 44.82
CA LEU A 230 35.37 32.86 44.79
C LEU A 230 36.90 32.92 44.97
N GLY A 231 37.48 34.13 45.11
CA GLY A 231 38.93 34.32 45.22
C GLY A 231 39.68 34.08 43.91
N LEU A 232 38.99 34.13 42.77
CA LEU A 232 39.54 33.98 41.43
C LEU A 232 39.81 35.33 40.78
N SER A 233 40.64 35.32 39.73
CA SER A 233 40.80 36.49 38.86
C SER A 233 39.47 36.84 38.18
N THR A 234 39.24 38.12 37.93
CA THR A 234 38.04 38.61 37.24
C THR A 234 37.86 38.02 35.83
N ASP A 235 38.97 37.63 35.20
CA ASP A 235 39.01 37.00 33.87
C ASP A 235 39.00 35.46 33.93
N ALA A 236 38.74 34.87 35.10
CA ALA A 236 38.72 33.43 35.24
C ALA A 236 37.63 32.82 34.35
N THR A 237 37.98 31.76 33.63
CA THR A 237 37.04 31.06 32.76
C THR A 237 36.02 30.27 33.58
N ALA A 238 34.83 30.00 33.00
CA ALA A 238 33.79 29.20 33.65
C ALA A 238 34.30 27.83 34.14
N ASN A 239 35.22 27.21 33.38
CA ASN A 239 35.82 25.94 33.77
C ASN A 239 36.70 26.06 35.03
N GLN A 240 37.45 27.15 35.17
CA GLN A 240 38.25 27.40 36.37
C GLN A 240 37.36 27.67 37.60
N ALA A 241 36.27 28.42 37.41
CA ALA A 241 35.27 28.63 38.46
C ALA A 241 34.63 27.33 38.95
N ASN A 242 34.21 26.47 38.01
CA ASN A 242 33.62 25.17 38.31
C ASN A 242 34.60 24.23 39.04
N ALA A 243 35.87 24.20 38.63
CA ALA A 243 36.87 23.39 39.32
C ALA A 243 37.02 23.81 40.80
N ILE A 244 37.03 25.12 41.09
CA ILE A 244 37.07 25.58 42.49
C ILE A 244 35.78 25.23 43.22
N LEU A 245 34.60 25.43 42.60
CA LEU A 245 33.33 25.06 43.22
C LEU A 245 33.26 23.56 43.55
N ASP A 246 33.78 22.69 42.69
CA ASP A 246 33.88 21.25 42.94
C ASP A 246 34.82 20.95 44.11
N THR A 247 35.99 21.60 44.17
CA THR A 247 36.91 21.43 45.32
C THR A 247 36.29 21.91 46.64
N LEU A 248 35.55 23.03 46.62
CA LEU A 248 34.80 23.52 47.78
C LEU A 248 33.69 22.54 48.16
N GLY A 249 32.99 21.96 47.19
CA GLY A 249 31.98 20.93 47.39
C GLY A 249 32.55 19.68 48.07
N GLN A 250 33.70 19.19 47.60
CA GLN A 250 34.42 18.07 48.22
C GLN A 250 34.88 18.41 49.64
N LEU A 251 35.38 19.63 49.87
CA LEU A 251 35.78 20.09 51.21
C LEU A 251 34.60 20.13 52.18
N PHE A 252 33.45 20.66 51.77
CA PHE A 252 32.24 20.66 52.59
C PHE A 252 31.70 19.24 52.82
N GLY A 253 31.83 18.34 51.84
CA GLY A 253 31.53 16.92 51.99
C GLY A 253 32.39 16.29 53.10
N ASN A 254 33.71 16.46 53.01
CA ASN A 254 34.66 15.94 53.99
C ASN A 254 34.43 16.51 55.40
N LEU A 255 34.11 17.81 55.53
CA LEU A 255 33.77 18.41 56.82
C LEU A 255 32.50 17.81 57.44
N ARG A 256 31.49 17.48 56.62
CA ARG A 256 30.30 16.79 57.10
C ARG A 256 30.63 15.37 57.55
N GLU A 257 31.43 14.64 56.78
CA GLU A 257 31.87 13.29 57.16
C GLU A 257 32.66 13.30 58.47
N GLU A 258 33.56 14.27 58.65
CA GLU A 258 34.29 14.47 59.91
C GLU A 258 33.31 14.67 61.07
N SER A 259 32.29 15.52 60.91
CA SER A 259 31.32 15.77 61.98
C SER A 259 30.49 14.52 62.33
N VAL A 260 30.14 13.70 61.34
CA VAL A 260 29.43 12.43 61.52
C VAL A 260 30.32 11.41 62.24
N LEU A 261 31.58 11.28 61.81
CA LEU A 261 32.56 10.40 62.44
C LEU A 261 32.85 10.85 63.87
N ALA A 262 33.03 12.14 64.12
CA ALA A 262 33.23 12.72 65.44
C ALA A 262 32.03 12.43 66.36
N GLY A 263 30.80 12.56 65.84
CA GLY A 263 29.57 12.18 66.55
C GLY A 263 29.53 10.69 66.91
N ARG A 264 29.91 9.81 65.96
CA ARG A 264 29.98 8.36 66.19
C ARG A 264 31.04 7.98 67.23
N VAL A 265 32.21 8.61 67.18
CA VAL A 265 33.29 8.40 68.16
C VAL A 265 32.83 8.83 69.55
N ARG A 266 32.13 9.97 69.67
CA ARG A 266 31.56 10.42 70.95
C ARG A 266 30.54 9.40 71.48
N ALA A 267 29.60 8.96 70.64
CA ALA A 267 28.61 7.95 71.03
C ALA A 267 29.25 6.61 71.45
N MET A 268 30.32 6.17 70.78
CA MET A 268 31.07 4.97 71.17
C MET A 268 31.76 5.14 72.52
N ARG A 269 32.38 6.29 72.77
CA ARG A 269 33.00 6.59 74.08
C ARG A 269 31.94 6.60 75.18
N ASP A 270 30.82 7.27 74.96
CA ASP A 270 29.71 7.33 75.93
C ASP A 270 29.13 5.94 76.19
N PHE A 271 28.95 5.12 75.16
CA PHE A 271 28.52 3.73 75.31
C PHE A 271 29.54 2.91 76.11
N ASN A 272 30.83 3.07 75.85
CA ASN A 272 31.87 2.35 76.59
C ASN A 272 31.84 2.75 78.07
N THR A 273 31.81 4.06 78.39
CA THR A 273 31.68 4.53 79.78
C THR A 273 30.43 3.98 80.45
N GLN A 274 29.26 4.03 79.79
CA GLN A 274 28.02 3.48 80.34
C GLN A 274 28.08 1.97 80.54
N PHE A 275 28.74 1.24 79.65
CA PHE A 275 28.96 -0.20 79.78
C PHE A 275 29.85 -0.49 80.99
N GLU A 276 30.98 0.21 81.12
CA GLU A 276 31.90 0.08 82.25
C GLU A 276 31.19 0.39 83.58
N ASP A 277 30.41 1.48 83.64
CA ASP A 277 29.62 1.86 84.82
C ASP A 277 28.59 0.78 85.19
N ARG A 278 27.88 0.22 84.21
CA ARG A 278 26.91 -0.87 84.46
C ARG A 278 27.58 -2.15 84.95
N VAL A 279 28.74 -2.52 84.39
CA VAL A 279 29.51 -3.68 84.85
C VAL A 279 30.01 -3.44 86.27
N ASN A 280 30.54 -2.25 86.57
CA ASN A 280 30.98 -1.88 87.91
C ASN A 280 29.82 -1.92 88.92
N ALA A 281 28.65 -1.38 88.56
CA ALA A 281 27.45 -1.45 89.39
C ALA A 281 27.01 -2.91 89.67
N LEU A 282 27.08 -3.79 88.66
CA LEU A 282 26.77 -5.22 88.81
C LEU A 282 27.77 -5.92 89.75
N VAL A 283 29.07 -5.64 89.61
CA VAL A 283 30.12 -6.18 90.48
C VAL A 283 29.91 -5.73 91.93
N GLN A 284 29.60 -4.45 92.16
CA GLN A 284 29.30 -3.92 93.48
C GLN A 284 28.05 -4.56 94.09
N ALA A 285 26.96 -4.67 93.33
CA ALA A 285 25.71 -5.27 93.81
C ALA A 285 25.86 -6.75 94.22
N LEU A 286 26.69 -7.51 93.50
CA LEU A 286 26.96 -8.91 93.77
C LEU A 286 28.10 -9.14 94.78
N ASN A 287 28.76 -8.06 95.23
CA ASN A 287 29.95 -8.10 96.08
C ASN A 287 31.03 -9.06 95.54
N TRP A 288 31.16 -9.10 94.20
CA TRP A 288 32.02 -10.06 93.51
C TRP A 288 33.49 -9.62 93.63
N LYS A 289 34.37 -10.52 94.09
CA LYS A 289 35.81 -10.23 94.19
C LYS A 289 36.44 -10.17 92.80
N THR A 290 36.54 -8.98 92.24
CA THR A 290 37.31 -8.72 91.02
C THR A 290 38.78 -8.52 91.37
N LYS A 291 39.66 -9.35 90.81
CA LYS A 291 41.05 -8.95 90.53
C LYS A 291 40.97 -8.07 89.27
N ASP A 292 41.70 -6.96 89.20
CA ASP A 292 41.71 -5.98 88.09
C ASP A 292 41.58 -6.61 86.69
N LEU A 293 40.35 -6.84 86.23
CA LEU A 293 40.03 -7.49 84.97
C LEU A 293 39.22 -6.53 84.11
N PRO A 294 39.40 -6.53 82.78
CA PRO A 294 38.59 -5.70 81.88
C PRO A 294 37.08 -6.01 82.03
N PRO A 295 36.19 -4.99 81.96
CA PRO A 295 34.74 -5.14 82.12
C PRO A 295 34.08 -6.25 81.28
N ILE A 296 34.54 -6.45 80.03
CA ILE A 296 34.08 -7.54 79.16
C ILE A 296 34.39 -8.92 79.76
N GLN A 297 35.59 -9.11 80.32
CA GLN A 297 35.98 -10.37 80.94
C GLN A 297 35.21 -10.62 82.24
N ILE A 298 34.90 -9.57 83.00
CA ILE A 298 34.06 -9.66 84.19
C ILE A 298 32.67 -10.18 83.83
N VAL A 299 32.01 -9.61 82.82
CA VAL A 299 30.68 -10.06 82.37
C VAL A 299 30.71 -11.51 81.91
N ASN A 300 31.73 -11.91 81.13
CA ASN A 300 31.86 -13.28 80.67
C ASN A 300 32.03 -14.27 81.83
N ASN A 301 32.83 -13.93 82.83
CA ASN A 301 33.03 -14.78 84.01
C ASN A 301 31.76 -14.87 84.87
N LEU A 302 31.07 -13.73 85.10
CA LEU A 302 29.78 -13.71 85.80
C LEU A 302 28.73 -14.53 85.06
N HIS A 303 28.69 -14.46 83.73
CA HIS A 303 27.79 -15.27 82.92
C HIS A 303 28.13 -16.76 83.03
N ALA A 304 29.41 -17.14 82.99
CA ALA A 304 29.84 -18.52 83.18
C ALA A 304 29.45 -19.07 84.57
N GLU A 305 29.61 -18.28 85.62
CA GLU A 305 29.22 -18.66 86.99
C GLU A 305 27.70 -18.71 87.17
N LEU A 306 26.95 -17.79 86.54
CA LEU A 306 25.49 -17.86 86.49
C LEU A 306 25.00 -19.13 85.76
N THR A 307 25.67 -19.52 84.67
CA THR A 307 25.36 -20.77 83.98
C THR A 307 25.68 -21.99 84.85
N ARG A 308 26.84 -22.04 85.49
CA ARG A 308 27.21 -23.11 86.44
C ARG A 308 26.25 -23.24 87.61
N THR A 309 25.84 -22.12 88.22
CA THR A 309 24.90 -22.12 89.34
C THR A 309 23.50 -22.55 88.91
N ARG A 310 23.06 -22.17 87.70
CA ARG A 310 21.80 -22.68 87.12
C ARG A 310 21.85 -24.18 86.89
N GLU A 311 22.95 -24.70 86.33
CA GLU A 311 23.15 -26.15 86.15
C GLU A 311 23.18 -26.89 87.48
N ALA A 312 23.87 -26.36 88.50
CA ALA A 312 23.89 -26.93 89.84
C ALA A 312 22.50 -26.93 90.50
N ALA A 313 21.72 -25.85 90.35
CA ALA A 313 20.35 -25.76 90.85
C ALA A 313 19.41 -26.75 90.14
N HIS A 314 19.59 -26.96 88.83
CA HIS A 314 18.86 -28.00 88.10
C HIS A 314 19.18 -29.38 88.64
N LYS A 315 20.47 -29.72 88.80
CA LYS A 315 20.90 -31.02 89.37
C LYS A 315 20.36 -31.23 90.79
N LEU A 316 20.36 -30.19 91.64
CA LEU A 316 19.81 -30.29 92.98
C LEU A 316 18.30 -30.57 92.96
N ARG A 317 17.56 -29.97 92.03
CA ARG A 317 16.14 -30.30 91.81
C ARG A 317 15.94 -31.75 91.38
N ASP A 318 16.73 -32.23 90.41
CA ASP A 318 16.65 -33.62 89.93
C ASP A 318 16.93 -34.63 91.06
N VAL A 319 17.96 -34.35 91.89
CA VAL A 319 18.29 -35.18 93.06
C VAL A 319 17.19 -35.14 94.11
N GLN A 320 16.57 -33.98 94.34
CA GLN A 320 15.45 -33.85 95.28
C GLN A 320 14.23 -34.66 94.81
N GLU A 321 13.90 -34.60 93.51
CA GLU A 321 12.82 -35.39 92.93
C GLU A 321 13.08 -36.91 92.99
N GLU A 322 14.34 -37.34 92.85
CA GLU A 322 14.71 -38.76 93.03
C GLU A 322 14.65 -39.16 94.51
N PHE A 323 15.10 -38.30 95.42
CA PHE A 323 15.00 -38.53 96.86
C PHE A 323 13.53 -38.70 97.30
N ASP A 324 12.64 -37.82 96.85
CA ASP A 324 11.22 -37.89 97.17
C ASP A 324 10.57 -39.17 96.59
N ARG A 325 10.97 -39.59 95.38
CA ARG A 325 10.56 -40.88 94.80
C ARG A 325 11.00 -42.07 95.64
N GLN A 326 12.27 -42.12 96.04
CA GLN A 326 12.79 -43.21 96.87
C GLN A 326 12.12 -43.25 98.25
N LYS A 327 11.83 -42.08 98.84
CA LYS A 327 11.09 -41.99 100.10
C LYS A 327 9.68 -42.55 99.97
N GLN A 328 8.94 -42.19 98.92
CA GLN A 328 7.61 -42.76 98.67
C GLN A 328 7.65 -44.28 98.44
N ALA A 329 8.69 -44.78 97.75
CA ALA A 329 8.90 -46.21 97.58
C ALA A 329 9.14 -46.91 98.94
N LEU A 330 9.96 -46.31 99.81
CA LEU A 330 10.20 -46.82 101.17
C LEU A 330 8.89 -46.89 101.97
N GLU A 331 8.11 -45.81 102.01
CA GLU A 331 6.82 -45.76 102.72
C GLU A 331 5.84 -46.83 102.18
N ASN A 332 5.81 -47.05 100.86
CA ASN A 332 5.03 -48.12 100.26
C ASN A 332 5.53 -49.52 100.65
N HIS A 333 6.84 -49.75 100.61
CA HIS A 333 7.43 -51.03 101.02
C HIS A 333 7.19 -51.31 102.51
N GLU A 334 7.31 -50.32 103.38
CA GLU A 334 6.96 -50.44 104.81
C GLU A 334 5.48 -50.79 105.00
N ARG A 335 4.57 -50.18 104.22
CA ARG A 335 3.14 -50.56 104.22
C ARG A 335 2.93 -52.00 103.78
N ILE A 336 3.64 -52.47 102.77
CA ILE A 336 3.57 -53.85 102.29
C ILE A 336 4.06 -54.82 103.37
N ILE A 337 5.17 -54.50 104.05
CA ILE A 337 5.70 -55.31 105.16
C ILE A 337 4.68 -55.38 106.30
N GLN A 338 4.10 -54.25 106.72
CA GLN A 338 3.07 -54.23 107.78
C GLN A 338 1.84 -55.06 107.42
N LEU A 339 1.40 -55.02 106.16
CA LEU A 339 0.30 -55.86 105.68
C LEU A 339 0.67 -57.35 105.70
N ALA A 340 1.86 -57.71 105.24
CA ALA A 340 2.34 -59.09 105.24
C ALA A 340 2.54 -59.64 106.67
N GLU A 341 3.05 -58.83 107.59
CA GLU A 341 3.18 -59.18 109.02
C GLU A 341 1.80 -59.37 109.67
N ALA A 342 0.83 -58.52 109.35
CA ALA A 342 -0.54 -58.67 109.82
C ALA A 342 -1.20 -59.95 109.26
N GLU A 343 -0.99 -60.27 107.99
CA GLU A 343 -1.45 -61.54 107.38
C GLU A 343 -0.79 -62.75 108.06
N GLN A 344 0.52 -62.71 108.33
CA GLN A 344 1.22 -63.79 109.06
C GLN A 344 0.68 -63.96 110.49
N GLN A 345 0.40 -62.87 111.21
CA GLN A 345 -0.21 -62.94 112.53
C GLN A 345 -1.60 -63.56 112.47
N GLN A 346 -2.42 -63.18 111.48
CA GLN A 346 -3.74 -63.78 111.27
C GLN A 346 -3.64 -65.30 111.02
N MET A 347 -2.71 -65.72 110.16
CA MET A 347 -2.46 -67.15 109.90
C MET A 347 -2.01 -67.90 111.15
N CYS A 348 -1.20 -67.29 112.03
CA CYS A 348 -0.79 -67.87 113.31
C CYS A 348 -1.99 -68.11 114.24
N VAL A 349 -2.90 -67.13 114.34
CA VAL A 349 -4.12 -67.26 115.14
C VAL A 349 -5.00 -68.39 114.62
N ASP A 350 -5.25 -68.45 113.31
CA ASP A 350 -6.11 -69.49 112.69
C ASP A 350 -5.53 -70.91 112.86
N ALA A 351 -4.19 -71.04 112.83
CA ALA A 351 -3.50 -72.31 113.03
C ALA A 351 -3.27 -72.68 114.51
N GLY A 352 -3.65 -71.80 115.46
CA GLY A 352 -3.41 -72.00 116.90
C GLY A 352 -1.93 -72.02 117.30
N CYS A 353 -1.09 -71.27 116.56
CA CYS A 353 0.36 -71.19 116.77
C CYS A 353 0.76 -69.81 117.32
N ASP A 354 1.74 -69.76 118.21
CA ASP A 354 2.20 -68.49 118.79
C ASP A 354 3.20 -67.75 117.89
N HIS A 355 3.81 -68.43 116.91
CA HIS A 355 4.85 -67.85 116.04
C HIS A 355 4.76 -68.34 114.58
N PRO A 356 5.00 -67.48 113.56
CA PRO A 356 4.91 -67.85 112.13
C PRO A 356 5.76 -69.05 111.73
N ASP A 357 6.94 -69.21 112.33
CA ASP A 357 7.84 -70.35 112.06
C ASP A 357 7.25 -71.71 112.43
N GLN A 358 6.16 -71.75 113.20
CA GLN A 358 5.46 -72.97 113.59
C GLN A 358 4.34 -73.36 112.61
N LEU A 359 3.91 -72.45 111.72
CA LEU A 359 2.89 -72.70 110.70
C LEU A 359 3.20 -73.90 109.80
N PRO A 360 4.44 -74.10 109.29
CA PRO A 360 4.74 -75.27 108.46
C PRO A 360 4.57 -76.59 109.21
N GLN A 361 4.79 -76.59 110.53
CA GLN A 361 4.63 -77.79 111.36
C GLN A 361 3.16 -78.03 111.72
N ALA A 362 2.36 -76.98 111.93
CA ALA A 362 0.92 -77.07 112.11
C ALA A 362 0.21 -77.58 110.84
N GLU A 363 0.63 -77.14 109.66
CA GLU A 363 0.16 -77.66 108.37
C GLU A 363 0.45 -79.15 108.24
N LYS A 364 1.67 -79.60 108.57
CA LYS A 364 2.03 -81.03 108.60
C LYS A 364 1.18 -81.85 109.58
N ASN A 365 0.90 -81.32 110.77
CA ASN A 365 0.07 -82.01 111.76
C ASN A 365 -1.40 -82.12 111.30
N SER A 366 -1.93 -81.08 110.65
CA SER A 366 -3.26 -81.09 110.05
C SER A 366 -3.35 -82.11 108.90
N ALA A 367 -2.38 -82.09 107.99
CA ALA A 367 -2.27 -83.05 106.90
C ALA A 367 -2.20 -84.50 107.42
N ARG A 368 -1.38 -84.75 108.45
CA ARG A 368 -1.27 -86.09 109.07
C ARG A 368 -2.57 -86.54 109.73
N ARG A 369 -3.33 -85.62 110.35
CA ARG A 369 -4.64 -85.93 110.91
C ARG A 369 -5.65 -86.28 109.82
N GLN A 370 -5.67 -85.55 108.70
CA GLN A 370 -6.53 -85.86 107.56
C GLN A 370 -6.21 -87.22 106.95
N GLU A 371 -4.92 -87.53 106.75
CA GLU A 371 -4.45 -88.81 106.22
C GLU A 371 -4.92 -89.99 107.10
N LEU A 372 -4.68 -89.93 108.42
CA LEU A 372 -5.16 -90.94 109.37
C LEU A 372 -6.70 -91.08 109.42
N GLN A 373 -7.41 -89.98 109.17
CA GLN A 373 -8.87 -90.00 109.15
C GLN A 373 -9.43 -90.60 107.86
N GLN A 374 -8.70 -90.44 106.74
CA GLN A 374 -8.99 -91.09 105.47
C GLN A 374 -8.71 -92.61 105.57
N ASP A 375 -7.55 -93.01 106.10
CA ASP A 375 -7.22 -94.43 106.37
C ASP A 375 -8.30 -95.11 107.23
N ARG A 376 -8.77 -94.41 108.28
CA ARG A 376 -9.84 -94.92 109.16
C ARG A 376 -11.15 -95.12 108.42
N ASN A 377 -11.49 -94.25 107.47
CA ASN A 377 -12.71 -94.39 106.69
C ASN A 377 -12.58 -95.49 105.64
N GLU A 378 -11.43 -95.63 104.99
CA GLU A 378 -11.16 -96.72 104.03
C GLU A 378 -11.19 -98.10 104.71
N LEU A 379 -10.58 -98.25 105.89
CA LEU A 379 -10.70 -99.47 106.70
C LEU A 379 -12.15 -99.78 107.11
N ARG A 380 -12.95 -98.73 107.36
CA ARG A 380 -14.37 -98.90 107.69
C ARG A 380 -15.18 -99.34 106.47
N GLU A 381 -14.84 -98.87 105.27
CA GLU A 381 -15.44 -99.34 104.02
C GLU A 381 -15.05 -100.78 103.69
N GLN A 382 -13.79 -101.18 103.89
CA GLN A 382 -13.35 -102.57 103.66
C GLN A 382 -14.09 -103.57 104.55
N ILE A 383 -14.30 -103.25 105.83
CA ILE A 383 -15.01 -104.15 106.75
C ILE A 383 -16.51 -104.26 106.40
N ILE A 384 -17.12 -103.22 105.80
CA ILE A 384 -18.50 -103.29 105.31
C ILE A 384 -18.62 -104.19 104.07
N ILE A 385 -17.56 -104.31 103.26
CA ILE A 385 -17.54 -105.17 102.07
C ILE A 385 -17.40 -106.65 102.43
N ASP A 386 -16.64 -106.99 103.48
CA ASP A 386 -16.44 -108.38 103.92
C ASP A 386 -17.60 -108.94 104.77
N ALA A 387 -18.45 -108.07 105.34
CA ALA A 387 -19.67 -108.46 106.05
C ALA A 387 -20.84 -108.64 105.06
N ALA A 388 -21.05 -109.85 104.55
CA ALA A 388 -22.13 -110.21 103.64
C ALA A 388 -23.53 -109.91 104.24
N ASP A 389 -24.02 -108.69 103.99
CA ASP A 389 -25.34 -108.12 104.36
C ASP A 389 -25.66 -108.02 105.87
N ALA A 390 -24.63 -107.93 106.73
CA ALA A 390 -24.78 -107.56 108.15
C ALA A 390 -24.24 -106.15 108.44
N SER A 391 -24.88 -105.38 109.34
CA SER A 391 -24.36 -104.05 109.73
C SER A 391 -23.07 -104.17 110.57
N PHE A 392 -22.17 -103.18 110.53
CA PHE A 392 -20.87 -103.21 111.24
C PHE A 392 -20.98 -103.52 112.75
N GLU A 393 -22.06 -103.10 113.42
CA GLU A 393 -22.33 -103.44 114.82
C GLU A 393 -22.89 -104.86 115.02
N GLU A 394 -23.56 -105.44 114.02
CA GLU A 394 -24.01 -106.84 114.04
C GLU A 394 -22.86 -107.79 113.69
N PHE A 395 -21.99 -107.44 112.73
CA PHE A 395 -20.76 -108.18 112.43
C PHE A 395 -19.79 -108.19 113.62
N LEU A 396 -19.67 -107.07 114.36
CA LEU A 396 -18.90 -107.06 115.61
C LEU A 396 -19.54 -107.91 116.72
N LYS A 397 -20.87 -108.06 116.75
CA LYS A 397 -21.56 -108.95 117.71
C LYS A 397 -21.50 -110.42 117.31
N GLU A 398 -21.51 -110.72 116.02
CA GLU A 398 -21.33 -112.09 115.49
C GLU A 398 -19.87 -112.51 115.66
N ALA A 399 -18.91 -111.60 115.47
CA ALA A 399 -17.49 -111.78 115.77
C ALA A 399 -17.15 -111.85 117.27
N ASP A 400 -17.92 -111.19 118.16
CA ASP A 400 -17.78 -111.36 119.63
C ASP A 400 -18.52 -112.60 120.17
N ALA A 401 -19.51 -113.13 119.43
CA ALA A 401 -20.27 -114.33 119.81
C ALA A 401 -19.60 -115.65 119.36
N GLU A 402 -18.51 -115.54 118.60
CA GLU A 402 -17.75 -116.67 118.06
C GLU A 402 -16.35 -116.70 118.69
N ASP A 403 -16.03 -117.82 119.36
CA ASP A 403 -14.73 -118.04 119.99
C ASP A 403 -13.68 -118.34 118.91
N THR A 404 -12.65 -117.50 118.83
CA THR A 404 -11.63 -117.55 117.78
C THR A 404 -10.84 -118.87 117.80
N ASP A 405 -10.78 -119.53 118.97
CA ASP A 405 -10.16 -120.85 119.12
C ASP A 405 -11.02 -121.98 118.52
N ALA A 406 -12.35 -121.81 118.46
CA ALA A 406 -13.24 -122.75 117.77
C ALA A 406 -13.20 -122.58 116.24
N LEU A 407 -12.99 -121.34 115.73
CA LEU A 407 -12.92 -121.04 114.30
C LEU A 407 -11.63 -121.55 113.64
N SER A 408 -10.47 -121.43 114.29
CA SER A 408 -9.23 -122.05 113.78
C SER A 408 -9.32 -123.57 113.72
N GLY A 409 -10.06 -124.20 114.66
CA GLY A 409 -10.35 -125.64 114.65
C GLY A 409 -11.39 -126.07 113.62
N ARG A 410 -12.43 -125.26 113.35
CA ARG A 410 -13.41 -125.49 112.27
C ARG A 410 -12.80 -125.30 110.89
N LEU A 411 -11.91 -124.33 110.75
CA LEU A 411 -11.06 -124.20 109.56
C LEU A 411 -10.14 -125.41 109.43
N ALA A 412 -9.58 -125.95 110.51
CA ALA A 412 -8.81 -127.20 110.45
C ALA A 412 -9.68 -128.44 110.15
N GLU A 413 -10.92 -128.51 110.62
CA GLU A 413 -11.88 -129.57 110.27
C GLU A 413 -12.28 -129.48 108.79
N LEU A 414 -12.30 -128.28 108.19
CA LEU A 414 -12.53 -128.06 106.75
C LEU A 414 -11.26 -128.24 105.89
N ASP A 415 -10.08 -127.82 106.36
CA ASP A 415 -8.81 -128.01 105.63
C ASP A 415 -8.37 -129.49 105.69
N HIS A 416 -8.79 -130.24 106.73
CA HIS A 416 -8.65 -131.71 106.75
C HIS A 416 -9.73 -132.43 105.93
N GLN A 417 -10.98 -131.95 105.86
CA GLN A 417 -11.96 -132.47 104.88
C GLN A 417 -11.55 -132.16 103.44
N VAL A 418 -10.88 -131.02 103.20
CA VAL A 418 -10.27 -130.68 101.91
C VAL A 418 -9.04 -131.54 101.67
N SER A 419 -8.24 -131.90 102.68
CA SER A 419 -7.11 -132.85 102.54
C SER A 419 -7.46 -134.32 102.75
N GLU A 420 -8.73 -134.67 102.92
CA GLU A 420 -9.30 -135.98 102.56
C GLU A 420 -9.98 -135.92 101.17
N VAL A 421 -9.98 -134.77 100.47
CA VAL A 421 -10.07 -134.66 99.00
C VAL A 421 -8.75 -134.09 98.40
N GLU A 422 -7.71 -133.95 99.25
CA GLU A 422 -6.27 -134.05 98.95
C GLU A 422 -5.48 -135.25 99.65
N ASN A 423 -6.19 -136.28 100.22
CA ASN A 423 -5.85 -137.73 100.20
C ASN A 423 -7.01 -138.78 99.97
N ALA A 424 -8.30 -138.43 99.82
CA ALA A 424 -9.27 -139.13 98.96
C ALA A 424 -9.41 -138.35 97.62
N SER A 425 -8.29 -138.48 96.87
CA SER A 425 -7.46 -137.40 96.27
C SER A 425 -6.87 -136.55 97.29
#